data_AF-A0A7G1INZ1-F1
#
_entry.id   AF-A0A7G1INZ1-F1
#
_cell.length_a   1.000
_cell.length_b   1.000
_cell.length_c   1.000
_cell.angle_alpha   90.00
_cell.angle_beta   90.00
_cell.angle_gamma   90.00
#
_symmetry.space_group_name_H-M   'P 1'
#
loop_
_entity.id
_entity.type
_entity.pdbx_description
1 polymer ?
#
loop_
_entity_poly.entity_id
_entity_poly.type
_entity_poly.pdbx_seq_one_letter_code
_entity_poly.pdbx_strand_id
1 'polypeptide(L)'
;MELADWRAAVTYARTLDGIDHSRIALWGTSFGGGHVIATAARMPGIAAAVAQCPFTDGIASVRAINPGTVARLTALAIRDVVGALAGRPRCSSPRSASPARLQ
;
A
#
# COMPACT_ATOMS: atom_id res chain seq x y z
N MET A 1 3.42 5.94 -8.36
CA MET A 1 3.34 4.53 -8.73
C MET A 1 2.01 3.99 -8.23
N GLU A 2 1.84 3.70 -6.93
CA GLU A 2 0.59 3.09 -6.43
C GLU A 2 -0.70 3.91 -6.68
N LEU A 3 -0.72 5.23 -6.44
CA LEU A 3 -1.92 6.02 -6.74
C LEU A 3 -2.31 6.03 -8.23
N ALA A 4 -1.33 5.93 -9.13
CA ALA A 4 -1.58 5.83 -10.56
C ALA A 4 -2.17 4.45 -10.90
N ASP A 5 -1.73 3.41 -10.21
CA ASP A 5 -2.24 2.04 -10.35
C ASP A 5 -3.69 1.94 -9.85
N TRP A 6 -4.03 2.61 -8.74
CA TRP A 6 -5.41 2.73 -8.26
C TRP A 6 -6.33 3.42 -9.29
N ARG A 7 -5.84 4.50 -9.91
CA ARG A 7 -6.59 5.19 -10.97
C ARG A 7 -6.76 4.31 -12.20
N ALA A 8 -5.73 3.57 -12.59
CA ALA A 8 -5.79 2.63 -13.71
C ALA A 8 -6.78 1.50 -13.44
N ALA A 9 -6.78 0.94 -12.22
CA ALA A 9 -7.73 -0.10 -11.80
C ALA A 9 -9.18 0.38 -11.87
N VAL A 10 -9.48 1.59 -11.38
CA VAL A 10 -10.83 2.17 -11.48
C VAL A 10 -11.21 2.43 -12.94
N THR A 11 -10.28 2.92 -13.75
CA THR A 11 -10.54 3.17 -15.17
C THR A 11 -10.84 1.86 -15.92
N TYR A 12 -10.09 0.80 -15.62
CA TYR A 12 -10.32 -0.53 -16.19
C TYR A 12 -11.64 -1.15 -15.71
N ALA A 13 -12.01 -0.98 -14.44
CA ALA A 13 -13.30 -1.45 -13.94
C ALA A 13 -14.49 -0.81 -14.71
N ARG A 14 -14.33 0.43 -15.18
CA ARG A 14 -15.30 1.14 -16.04
C ARG A 14 -15.30 0.68 -17.50
N THR A 15 -14.49 -0.30 -17.90
CA THR A 15 -14.56 -0.89 -19.24
C THR A 15 -15.18 -2.28 -19.24
N LEU A 16 -15.55 -2.80 -18.07
CA LEU A 16 -16.11 -4.15 -17.93
C LEU A 16 -17.63 -4.12 -18.14
N ASP A 17 -18.12 -4.99 -19.03
CA ASP A 17 -19.54 -5.17 -19.24
C ASP A 17 -20.23 -5.68 -17.96
N GLY A 18 -21.40 -5.11 -17.65
CA GLY A 18 -22.17 -5.45 -16.44
C GLY A 18 -21.74 -4.69 -15.17
N ILE A 19 -20.71 -3.84 -15.23
CA ILE A 19 -20.36 -2.92 -14.14
C ILE A 19 -21.11 -1.59 -14.31
N ASP A 20 -21.78 -1.16 -13.25
CA ASP A 20 -22.37 0.18 -13.20
C ASP A 20 -21.31 1.20 -12.77
N HIS A 21 -20.93 2.09 -13.69
CA HIS A 21 -19.87 3.06 -13.49
C HIS A 21 -20.19 4.09 -12.40
N SER A 22 -21.47 4.28 -12.08
CA SER A 22 -21.91 5.18 -11.02
C SER A 22 -21.84 4.54 -9.62
N ARG A 23 -21.60 3.22 -9.53
CA ARG A 23 -21.62 2.44 -8.28
C ARG A 23 -20.28 1.76 -7.98
N ILE A 24 -19.17 2.40 -8.34
CA ILE A 24 -17.83 1.89 -8.02
C ILE A 24 -17.41 2.34 -6.62
N ALA A 25 -17.05 1.39 -5.75
CA ALA A 25 -16.56 1.63 -4.41
C ALA A 25 -15.10 1.19 -4.25
N LEU A 26 -14.37 1.84 -3.35
CA LEU A 26 -12.98 1.53 -3.01
C LEU A 26 -12.90 0.92 -1.60
N TRP A 27 -12.09 -0.13 -1.43
CA TRP A 27 -11.85 -0.75 -0.12
C TRP A 27 -10.37 -1.07 0.08
N GLY A 28 -9.86 -0.89 1.29
CA GLY A 28 -8.45 -1.12 1.60
C GLY A 28 -8.16 -1.12 3.10
N THR A 29 -7.07 -1.80 3.47
CA THR A 29 -6.65 -2.00 4.87
C THR A 29 -5.23 -1.47 5.08
N SER A 30 -4.92 -0.94 6.27
CA SER A 30 -3.58 -0.45 6.63
C SER A 30 -3.07 0.59 5.62
N PHE A 31 -1.94 0.35 4.96
CA PHE A 31 -1.37 1.22 3.92
C PHE A 31 -2.29 1.38 2.70
N GLY A 32 -3.03 0.32 2.33
CA GLY A 32 -4.05 0.37 1.29
C GLY A 32 -5.24 1.24 1.68
N GLY A 33 -5.55 1.36 2.98
CA GLY A 33 -6.58 2.27 3.47
C GLY A 33 -6.25 3.75 3.23
N GLY A 34 -4.98 4.13 3.36
CA GLY A 34 -4.50 5.48 2.99
C GLY A 34 -4.67 5.77 1.50
N HIS A 35 -4.38 4.78 0.65
CA HIS A 35 -4.57 4.90 -0.80
C HIS A 35 -6.05 5.01 -1.21
N VAL A 36 -6.94 4.29 -0.54
CA VAL A 36 -8.39 4.40 -0.75
C VAL A 36 -8.87 5.82 -0.50
N ILE A 37 -8.45 6.42 0.62
CA ILE A 37 -8.81 7.81 0.97
C ILE A 37 -8.26 8.78 -0.08
N ALA A 38 -6.98 8.68 -0.41
CA ALA A 38 -6.32 9.58 -1.37
C ALA A 38 -6.92 9.47 -2.78
N THR A 39 -7.30 8.27 -3.21
CA THR A 39 -7.90 8.02 -4.52
C THR A 39 -9.32 8.56 -4.58
N ALA A 40 -10.16 8.25 -3.58
CA ALA A 40 -11.53 8.73 -3.52
C ALA A 40 -11.62 10.27 -3.50
N ALA A 41 -10.70 10.94 -2.82
CA ALA A 41 -10.65 12.40 -2.77
C ALA A 41 -10.29 13.06 -4.11
N ARG A 42 -9.58 12.35 -5.00
CA ARG A 42 -9.05 12.89 -6.27
C ARG A 42 -9.84 12.42 -7.50
N MET A 43 -10.64 11.36 -7.37
CA MET A 43 -11.39 10.77 -8.46
C MET A 43 -12.90 11.02 -8.31
N PRO A 44 -13.50 11.82 -9.21
CA PRO A 44 -14.95 11.98 -9.22
C PRO A 44 -15.67 10.69 -9.66
N GLY A 45 -16.86 10.47 -9.10
CA GLY A 45 -17.69 9.30 -9.42
C GLY A 45 -17.28 8.01 -8.70
N ILE A 46 -16.61 8.12 -7.55
CA ILE A 46 -16.50 7.01 -6.59
C ILE A 46 -17.72 7.08 -5.66
N ALA A 47 -18.51 6.01 -5.61
CA ALA A 47 -19.76 5.94 -4.86
C ALA A 47 -19.54 5.78 -3.34
N ALA A 48 -18.49 5.05 -2.95
CA ALA A 48 -18.16 4.80 -1.56
C ALA A 48 -16.67 4.48 -1.38
N ALA A 49 -16.14 4.75 -0.19
CA ALA A 49 -14.78 4.40 0.19
C ALA A 49 -14.77 3.82 1.61
N VAL A 50 -14.14 2.66 1.79
CA VAL A 50 -14.00 1.98 3.07
C VAL A 50 -12.51 1.78 3.36
N ALA A 51 -12.01 2.50 4.36
CA ALA A 51 -10.62 2.47 4.76
C ALA A 51 -10.49 1.87 6.16
N GLN A 52 -10.04 0.61 6.22
CA GLN A 52 -9.86 -0.12 7.47
C GLN A 52 -8.46 0.14 8.05
N CYS A 53 -8.39 0.48 9.34
CA CYS A 53 -7.16 0.81 10.06
C CYS A 53 -6.13 1.62 9.23
N PRO A 54 -6.57 2.71 8.57
CA PRO A 54 -5.76 3.33 7.53
C PRO A 54 -4.50 3.95 8.11
N PHE A 55 -3.37 3.72 7.44
CA PHE A 55 -2.15 4.47 7.68
C PHE A 55 -2.29 5.85 7.00
N THR A 56 -2.74 6.84 7.76
CA THR A 56 -3.08 8.18 7.23
C THR A 56 -1.94 9.19 7.32
N ASP A 57 -1.01 9.02 8.27
CA ASP A 57 0.10 9.95 8.49
C ASP A 57 1.31 9.24 9.13
N GLY A 58 2.43 9.21 8.40
CA GLY A 58 3.67 8.63 8.88
C GLY A 58 4.34 9.43 10.00
N ILE A 59 4.17 10.76 10.04
CA ILE A 59 4.71 11.62 11.10
C ILE A 59 3.91 11.41 12.38
N ALA A 60 2.58 11.34 12.30
CA ALA A 60 1.73 11.01 13.44
C ALA A 60 2.05 9.60 13.99
N SER A 61 2.27 8.63 13.09
CA SER A 61 2.63 7.26 13.46
C SER A 61 3.99 7.19 14.17
N VAL A 62 4.98 7.96 13.71
CA VAL A 62 6.31 8.03 14.34
C VAL A 62 6.24 8.70 15.72
N ARG A 63 5.44 9.77 15.87
CA ARG A 63 5.27 10.44 17.18
C ARG A 63 4.58 9.57 18.23
N ALA A 64 3.77 8.59 17.81
CA ALA A 64 3.10 7.67 18.71
C ALA A 64 4.02 6.52 19.20
N ILE A 65 5.19 6.34 18.58
CA ILE A 65 6.15 5.28 18.92
C ILE A 65 7.18 5.83 19.90
N ASN A 66 7.60 5.00 20.88
CA ASN A 66 8.65 5.37 21.81
C ASN A 66 9.92 5.85 21.05
N PRO A 67 10.49 7.02 21.41
CA PRO A 67 11.62 7.61 20.68
C PRO A 67 12.83 6.68 20.52
N GLY A 68 13.10 5.81 21.51
CA GLY A 68 14.18 4.83 21.45
C GLY A 68 13.92 3.73 20.42
N THR A 69 12.65 3.32 20.26
CA THR A 69 12.23 2.37 19.23
C THR A 69 12.32 3.00 17.84
N VAL A 70 11.92 4.26 17.68
CA VAL A 70 12.08 5.00 16.41
C VAL A 70 13.56 5.06 16.02
N ALA A 71 14.44 5.50 16.93
CA ALA A 71 15.87 5.60 16.66
C ALA A 71 16.49 4.26 16.25
N ARG A 72 16.11 3.17 16.93
CA ARG A 72 16.57 1.82 16.60
C ARG A 72 16.07 1.36 15.23
N LEU A 73 14.80 1.58 14.91
CA LEU A 73 14.22 1.23 13.61
C LEU A 73 14.85 2.05 12.48
N THR A 74 15.10 3.35 12.69
CA THR A 74 15.82 4.19 11.74
C THR A 74 17.24 3.71 11.51
N ALA A 75 17.99 3.37 12.57
CA ALA A 75 19.34 2.83 12.43
C ALA A 75 19.36 1.50 11.67
N LEU A 76 18.39 0.61 11.91
CA LEU A 76 18.24 -0.64 11.18
C LEU A 76 17.88 -0.41 9.71
N ALA A 77 16.97 0.52 9.42
CA ALA A 77 16.60 0.89 8.06
C ALA A 77 17.79 1.47 7.29
N ILE A 78 18.59 2.35 7.91
CA ILE A 78 19.82 2.89 7.32
C ILE A 78 20.80 1.75 7.03
N ARG A 79 21.01 0.83 7.98
CA ARG A 79 21.91 -0.32 7.79
C ARG A 79 21.45 -1.22 6.64
N ASP A 80 20.15 -1.45 6.49
CA ASP A 80 19.60 -2.25 5.39
C ASP A 80 19.75 -1.54 4.04
N VAL A 81 19.51 -0.24 3.97
CA VAL A 81 19.72 0.55 2.74
C VAL A 81 21.21 0.56 2.35
N VAL A 82 22.10 0.80 3.30
CA VAL A 82 23.56 0.77 3.08
C VAL A 82 24.01 -0.64 2.70
N GLY A 83 23.46 -1.69 3.32
CA GLY A 83 23.74 -3.08 2.97
C GLY A 83 23.25 -3.45 1.57
N ALA A 84 22.06 -3.00 1.18
CA ALA A 84 21.50 -3.21 -0.16
C ALA A 84 22.30 -2.47 -1.24
N LEU A 85 22.76 -1.25 -0.96
CA LEU A 85 23.64 -0.48 -1.85
C LEU A 85 25.04 -1.10 -1.96
N ALA A 86 25.53 -1.74 -0.89
CA ALA A 86 26.79 -2.48 -0.87
C ALA A 86 26.69 -3.89 -1.48
N GLY A 87 25.56 -4.23 -2.14
CA GLY A 87 25.39 -5.51 -2.85
C GLY A 87 25.18 -6.73 -1.94
N ARG A 88 24.82 -6.54 -0.66
CA ARG A 88 24.49 -7.68 0.21
C ARG A 88 23.14 -8.30 -0.21
N PRO A 89 23.06 -9.63 -0.38
CA PRO A 89 21.81 -10.28 -0.75
C PRO A 89 20.77 -10.02 0.34
N ARG A 90 19.59 -9.54 -0.09
CA ARG A 90 18.41 -9.46 0.78
C ARG A 90 18.11 -10.89 1.23
N CYS A 91 18.23 -11.18 2.53
CA CYS A 91 17.68 -12.42 3.07
C CYS A 91 16.17 -12.34 2.90
N SER A 92 15.63 -13.01 1.87
CA SER A 92 14.22 -13.29 1.77
C SER A 92 13.82 -14.10 3.00
N SER A 93 12.89 -13.58 3.80
CA SER A 93 12.20 -14.39 4.78
C SER A 93 11.56 -15.60 4.06
N PRO A 94 11.52 -16.82 4.64
CA PRO A 94 11.11 -18.05 3.97
C PRO A 94 9.61 -18.16 3.61
N ARG A 95 8.91 -17.03 3.42
CA ARG A 95 7.46 -16.97 3.19
C ARG A 95 7.04 -16.74 1.73
N SER A 96 7.95 -16.86 0.77
CA SER A 96 7.56 -17.06 -0.62
C SER A 96 7.46 -18.57 -0.87
N ALA A 97 6.28 -19.14 -0.67
CA ALA A 97 5.98 -20.45 -1.23
C ALA A 97 6.16 -20.37 -2.76
N SER A 98 6.93 -21.31 -3.33
CA SER A 98 7.11 -21.43 -4.78
C SER A 98 5.75 -21.56 -5.48
N PRO A 99 5.56 -20.96 -6.66
CA PRO A 99 4.36 -21.18 -7.44
C PRO A 99 4.33 -22.66 -7.85
N ALA A 100 3.39 -23.41 -7.29
CA ALA A 100 3.11 -24.76 -7.69
C ALA A 100 2.79 -24.77 -9.18
N ARG A 101 3.61 -25.51 -9.93
CA ARG A 101 3.41 -25.83 -11.33
C ARG A 101 2.21 -26.77 -11.40
N LEU A 102 1.10 -26.31 -11.96
CA LEU A 102 -0.04 -27.17 -12.31
C LEU A 102 0.37 -28.04 -13.50
N GLN A 103 0.34 -29.36 -13.29
CA GLN A 103 -0.01 -30.35 -14.31
C GLN A 103 -1.37 -30.92 -13.93
#